data_AF-A0A672KTS9-F1
#
_entry.id   AF-A0A672KTS9-F1
#
_cell.length_a   1.000
_cell.length_b   1.000
_cell.length_c   1.000
_cell.angle_alpha   90.00
_cell.angle_beta   90.00
_cell.angle_gamma   90.00
#
_symmetry.space_group_name_H-M   'P 1'
#
loop_
_entity.id
_entity.type
_entity.pdbx_description
1 polymer ?
#
loop_
_entity_poly.entity_id
_entity_poly.type
_entity_poly.pdbx_seq_one_letter_code
_entity_poly.pdbx_strand_id
1 'polypeptide(L)'
;MADLVVVTKSDGELVVPARRIQAEYTIWKPKVVRISSQTGQGVPELWNTMLQFRDAMLSSGELPVHRQTQQKVWLWNLIQENALCHFQQHPAVRAELPEMERRVTCGDISPGLASDLLLKVFSTIQ
;
A
#
# COMPACT_ATOMS: atom_id res chain seq x y z
N MET A 1 -0.92 -6.50 -7.42
CA MET A 1 -0.43 -7.53 -8.36
C MET A 1 1.09 -7.56 -8.25
N ALA A 2 1.73 -8.73 -8.23
CA ALA A 2 3.18 -8.84 -8.06
C ALA A 2 3.85 -9.08 -9.42
N ASP A 3 4.88 -8.29 -9.74
CA ASP A 3 5.64 -8.41 -11.00
C ASP A 3 6.63 -9.58 -10.99
N LEU A 4 7.06 -10.00 -9.80
CA LEU A 4 8.00 -11.09 -9.58
C LEU A 4 7.64 -11.83 -8.28
N VAL A 5 7.63 -13.17 -8.34
CA VAL A 5 7.44 -14.03 -7.17
C VAL A 5 8.71 -14.82 -6.93
N VAL A 6 9.24 -14.73 -5.71
CA VAL A 6 10.49 -15.37 -5.32
C VAL A 6 10.21 -16.43 -4.27
N VAL A 7 10.50 -17.70 -4.60
CA VAL A 7 10.45 -18.80 -3.65
C VAL A 7 11.82 -18.90 -2.96
N THR A 8 11.85 -18.55 -1.68
CA THR A 8 13.08 -18.50 -0.88
C THR A 8 13.41 -19.85 -0.24
N LYS A 9 14.62 -19.99 0.33
CA LYS A 9 15.10 -21.20 1.03
C LYS A 9 15.14 -22.45 0.15
N SER A 10 15.43 -22.29 -1.15
CA SER A 10 15.56 -23.41 -2.09
C SER A 10 16.93 -24.08 -1.96
N ASP A 11 17.25 -24.61 -0.78
CA ASP A 11 18.52 -25.27 -0.45
C ASP A 11 18.29 -26.57 0.36
N GLY A 12 19.27 -27.47 0.32
CA GLY A 12 19.20 -28.77 1.01
C GLY A 12 17.94 -29.58 0.66
N GLU A 13 17.24 -30.05 1.69
CA GLU A 13 16.00 -30.84 1.56
C GLU A 13 14.82 -30.02 1.02
N LEU A 14 14.90 -28.69 1.08
CA LEU A 14 13.82 -27.78 0.67
C LEU A 14 13.80 -27.49 -0.83
N VAL A 15 14.77 -27.99 -1.60
CA VAL A 15 14.81 -27.82 -3.06
C VAL A 15 13.60 -28.44 -3.75
N VAL A 16 13.16 -29.63 -3.33
CA VAL A 16 12.03 -30.34 -3.95
C VAL A 16 10.69 -29.64 -3.65
N PRO A 17 10.36 -29.29 -2.38
CA PRO A 17 9.20 -28.45 -2.07
C PRO A 17 9.20 -27.10 -2.80
N ALA A 18 10.35 -26.41 -2.86
CA ALA A 18 10.46 -25.11 -3.51
C ALA A 18 10.16 -25.18 -5.02
N ARG A 19 10.59 -26.26 -5.70
CA ARG A 19 10.26 -26.50 -7.12
C ARG A 19 8.77 -26.71 -7.35
N ARG A 20 8.10 -27.41 -6.45
CA ARG A 20 6.65 -27.64 -6.54
C ARG A 20 5.87 -26.34 -6.42
N ILE A 21 6.19 -25.52 -5.41
CA ILE A 21 5.58 -24.19 -5.22
C ILE A 21 5.87 -23.30 -6.44
N GLN A 22 7.10 -23.30 -6.96
CA GLN A 22 7.43 -22.55 -8.17
C GLN A 22 6.50 -22.92 -9.35
N ALA A 23 6.27 -24.21 -9.58
CA ALA A 23 5.40 -24.68 -10.67
C ALA A 23 3.94 -24.27 -10.48
N GLU A 24 3.41 -24.32 -9.25
CA GLU A 24 2.04 -23.91 -8.92
C GLU A 24 1.80 -22.41 -9.19
N TYR A 25 2.79 -21.55 -8.89
CA TYR A 25 2.69 -20.11 -9.12
C TYR A 25 2.97 -19.67 -10.57
N THR A 26 3.59 -20.51 -11.40
CA THR A 26 3.90 -20.18 -12.81
C THR A 26 2.66 -20.17 -13.72
N ILE A 27 1.53 -20.74 -13.26
CA ILE A 27 0.24 -20.72 -13.98
C ILE A 27 -0.33 -19.28 -14.01
N TRP A 28 0.05 -18.43 -13.06
CA TRP A 28 -0.16 -16.98 -13.12
C TRP A 28 1.07 -16.29 -13.73
N LYS A 29 0.86 -15.18 -14.45
CA LYS A 29 1.87 -14.52 -15.31
C LYS A 29 2.88 -13.58 -14.58
N PRO A 30 3.52 -13.94 -13.46
CA PRO A 30 4.86 -13.41 -13.18
C PRO A 30 5.96 -14.47 -13.33
N LYS A 31 7.20 -14.03 -13.63
CA LYS A 31 8.37 -14.93 -13.59
C LYS A 31 8.56 -15.43 -12.16
N VAL A 32 8.63 -16.74 -11.96
CA VAL A 32 8.87 -17.34 -10.65
C VAL A 32 10.32 -17.85 -10.59
N VAL A 33 11.11 -17.36 -9.64
CA VAL A 33 12.53 -17.73 -9.47
C VAL A 33 12.74 -18.33 -8.08
N ARG A 34 13.64 -19.31 -7.97
CA ARG A 34 14.07 -19.91 -6.70
C ARG A 34 15.42 -19.36 -6.28
N ILE A 35 15.56 -18.99 -5.01
CA ILE A 35 16.82 -18.53 -4.45
C ILE A 35 17.13 -19.21 -3.12
N SER A 36 18.43 -19.26 -2.78
CA SER A 36 18.91 -19.49 -1.43
C SER A 36 19.82 -18.35 -1.03
N SER A 37 19.40 -17.58 -0.02
CA SER A 37 20.24 -16.54 0.57
C SER A 37 21.41 -17.12 1.38
N GLN A 38 21.32 -18.39 1.79
CA GLN A 38 22.36 -19.06 2.57
C GLN A 38 23.51 -19.55 1.68
N THR A 39 23.20 -20.10 0.50
CA THR A 39 24.21 -20.60 -0.44
C THR A 39 24.58 -19.58 -1.52
N GLY A 40 23.80 -18.50 -1.65
CA GLY A 40 23.92 -17.53 -2.73
C GLY A 40 23.33 -18.00 -4.06
N GLN A 41 22.81 -19.22 -4.13
CA GLN A 41 22.24 -19.78 -5.35
C GLN A 41 21.02 -18.99 -5.82
N GLY A 42 20.95 -18.66 -7.11
CA GLY A 42 19.81 -17.98 -7.71
C GLY A 42 19.80 -16.46 -7.50
N VAL A 43 20.70 -15.93 -6.66
CA VAL A 43 20.76 -14.49 -6.36
C VAL A 43 21.27 -13.67 -7.57
N PRO A 44 22.35 -14.06 -8.27
CA PRO A 44 22.77 -13.37 -9.50
C PRO A 44 21.70 -13.41 -10.60
N GLU A 45 21.03 -14.56 -10.77
CA GLU A 45 19.97 -14.75 -11.76
C GLU A 45 18.73 -13.92 -11.45
N LEU A 46 18.38 -13.82 -10.16
CA LEU A 46 17.33 -12.93 -9.67
C LEU A 46 17.65 -11.47 -10.03
N TRP A 47 18.87 -11.02 -9.74
CA TRP A 47 19.30 -9.66 -10.05
C TRP A 47 19.23 -9.35 -11.55
N ASN A 48 19.73 -10.27 -12.39
CA ASN A 48 19.62 -10.13 -13.85
C ASN A 48 18.17 -10.07 -14.32
N THR A 49 17.28 -10.86 -13.72
CA THR A 49 15.85 -10.82 -14.02
C THR A 49 15.22 -9.48 -13.64
N MET A 50 15.62 -8.90 -12.50
CA MET A 50 15.18 -7.57 -12.07
C MET A 50 15.66 -6.47 -13.03
N LEU A 51 16.92 -6.54 -13.50
CA LEU A 51 17.45 -5.60 -14.49
C LEU A 51 16.69 -5.69 -15.82
N GLN A 52 16.44 -6.91 -16.32
CA GLN A 52 15.64 -7.12 -17.53
C GLN A 52 14.22 -6.53 -17.40
N PHE A 53 13.57 -6.71 -16.25
CA PHE A 53 12.26 -6.12 -15.99
C PHE A 53 12.33 -4.59 -15.99
N ARG A 54 13.31 -4.01 -15.29
CA ARG A 54 13.52 -2.56 -15.26
C ARG A 54 13.71 -2.00 -16.68
N ASP A 55 14.57 -2.63 -17.48
CA ASP A 55 14.89 -2.15 -18.82
C ASP A 55 13.69 -2.32 -19.78
N ALA A 56 12.92 -3.40 -19.66
CA ALA A 56 11.66 -3.58 -20.38
C ALA A 56 10.63 -2.51 -20.02
N MET A 57 10.46 -2.21 -18.73
CA MET A 57 9.50 -1.22 -18.24
C MET A 57 9.93 0.23 -18.53
N LEU A 58 11.24 0.49 -18.61
CA LEU A 58 11.77 1.78 -19.05
C LEU A 58 11.59 1.97 -20.57
N SER A 59 11.86 0.93 -21.36
CA SER A 59 11.71 1.00 -22.83
C SER A 59 10.25 1.07 -23.27
N SER A 60 9.31 0.45 -22.53
CA SER A 60 7.87 0.62 -22.76
C SER A 60 7.31 1.97 -22.26
N GLY A 61 8.07 2.70 -21.42
CA GLY A 61 7.61 3.94 -20.79
C GLY A 61 6.60 3.73 -19.64
N GLU A 62 6.28 2.49 -19.28
CA GLU A 62 5.34 2.16 -18.21
C GLU A 62 5.89 2.52 -16.83
N LEU A 63 7.22 2.39 -16.62
CA LEU A 63 7.83 2.64 -15.31
C LEU A 63 7.69 4.09 -14.82
N PRO A 64 7.97 5.13 -15.64
CA PRO A 64 7.65 6.51 -15.28
C PRO A 64 6.15 6.75 -14.99
N VAL A 65 5.25 6.14 -15.77
CA VAL A 65 3.79 6.31 -15.61
C VAL A 65 3.30 5.68 -14.30
N HIS A 66 3.76 4.47 -13.98
CA HIS A 66 3.47 3.80 -12.72
C HIS A 66 3.99 4.61 -11.53
N ARG A 67 5.22 5.13 -11.62
CA ARG A 67 5.78 6.00 -10.56
C ARG A 67 4.97 7.27 -10.37
N GLN A 68 4.55 7.93 -11.45
CA GLN A 68 3.72 9.12 -11.35
C GLN A 68 2.37 8.81 -10.69
N THR A 69 1.77 7.68 -11.02
CA THR A 69 0.51 7.23 -10.42
C THR A 69 0.69 6.93 -8.93
N GLN A 70 1.75 6.23 -8.55
CA GLN A 70 2.09 5.95 -7.15
C GLN A 70 2.34 7.24 -6.36
N GLN A 71 3.04 8.22 -6.93
CA GLN A 71 3.27 9.51 -6.31
C GLN A 71 1.97 10.28 -6.06
N LYS A 72 1.03 10.25 -7.01
CA LYS A 72 -0.30 10.85 -6.84
C LYS A 72 -1.08 10.20 -5.71
N VAL A 73 -1.09 8.86 -5.65
CA VAL A 73 -1.74 8.11 -4.55
C VAL A 73 -1.09 8.48 -3.22
N TRP A 74 0.23 8.49 -3.16
CA TRP A 74 0.95 8.81 -1.93
C TRP A 74 0.69 10.25 -1.46
N LEU A 75 0.67 11.21 -2.39
CA LEU A 75 0.31 12.60 -2.11
C LEU A 75 -1.08 12.70 -1.48
N TRP A 76 -2.08 12.05 -2.07
CA TRP A 76 -3.45 12.11 -1.54
C TRP A 76 -3.60 11.42 -0.20
N ASN A 77 -2.91 10.31 0.04
CA ASN A 77 -2.89 9.66 1.35
C ASN A 77 -2.31 10.61 2.42
N LEU A 78 -1.18 11.26 2.12
CA LEU A 78 -0.55 12.21 3.04
C LEU A 78 -1.46 13.42 3.31
N ILE A 79 -2.14 13.94 2.28
CA ILE A 79 -3.11 15.03 2.44
C ILE A 79 -4.26 14.57 3.35
N GLN A 80 -4.83 13.38 3.14
CA GLN A 80 -5.93 12.87 3.96
C GLN A 80 -5.52 12.65 5.41
N GLU A 81 -4.38 12.00 5.65
CA GLU A 81 -3.83 11.77 6.99
C GLU A 81 -3.60 13.09 7.73
N ASN A 82 -2.94 14.05 7.07
CA ASN A 82 -2.67 15.35 7.67
C ASN A 82 -3.96 16.15 7.89
N ALA A 83 -4.87 16.19 6.92
CA ALA A 83 -6.13 16.89 7.06
C ALA A 83 -6.96 16.34 8.23
N LEU A 84 -7.04 15.01 8.38
CA LEU A 84 -7.73 14.38 9.49
C LEU A 84 -7.05 14.68 10.83
N CYS A 85 -5.72 14.63 10.87
CA CYS A 85 -4.92 14.97 12.05
C CYS A 85 -5.17 16.42 12.49
N HIS A 86 -5.09 17.38 11.57
CA HIS A 86 -5.36 18.79 11.83
C HIS A 86 -6.80 19.02 12.29
N PHE A 87 -7.77 18.36 11.66
CA PHE A 87 -9.18 18.44 12.04
C PHE A 87 -9.41 17.95 13.47
N GLN A 88 -8.89 16.76 13.82
CA GLN A 88 -9.04 16.18 15.16
C GLN A 88 -8.29 16.97 16.25
N GLN A 89 -7.16 17.58 15.91
CA GLN A 89 -6.37 18.39 16.83
C GLN A 89 -6.92 19.82 17.02
N HIS A 90 -7.82 20.27 16.16
CA HIS A 90 -8.40 21.60 16.26
C HIS A 90 -9.17 21.76 17.59
N PRO A 91 -8.85 22.75 18.45
CA PRO A 91 -9.39 22.84 19.81
C PRO A 91 -10.91 22.82 19.87
N ALA A 92 -11.58 23.54 18.96
CA ALA A 92 -13.04 23.60 18.92
C ALA A 92 -13.67 22.28 18.45
N VAL A 93 -13.04 21.58 17.49
CA VAL A 93 -13.51 20.25 17.04
C VAL A 93 -13.33 19.25 18.17
N ARG A 94 -12.17 19.25 18.83
CA ARG A 94 -11.87 18.38 19.96
C ARG A 94 -12.82 18.56 21.14
N ALA A 95 -13.31 19.78 21.37
CA ALA A 95 -14.30 20.07 22.41
C ALA A 95 -15.69 19.53 22.07
N GLU A 96 -16.13 19.65 20.81
CA GLU A 96 -17.48 19.26 20.37
C GLU A 96 -17.60 17.77 19.98
N LEU A 97 -16.48 17.11 19.63
CA LEU A 97 -16.46 15.75 19.11
C LEU A 97 -17.16 14.72 20.02
N PRO A 98 -16.93 14.68 21.36
CA PRO A 98 -17.57 13.69 22.22
C PRO A 98 -19.10 13.82 22.26
N GLU A 99 -19.62 15.05 22.24
CA GLU A 99 -21.08 15.28 22.24
C GLU A 99 -21.68 14.91 20.87
N MET A 100 -20.99 15.19 19.77
CA MET A 100 -21.45 14.77 18.44
C MET A 100 -21.49 13.24 18.31
N GLU A 101 -20.47 12.53 18.80
CA GLU A 101 -20.46 11.05 18.83
C GLU A 101 -21.61 10.49 19.66
N ARG A 102 -21.88 11.08 20.83
CA ARG A 102 -23.01 10.70 21.68
C ARG A 102 -24.35 10.90 20.95
N ARG A 103 -24.56 12.05 20.34
CA ARG A 103 -25.81 12.35 19.60
C ARG A 103 -26.02 11.43 18.40
N VAL A 104 -24.95 11.05 17.70
CA VAL A 104 -25.03 10.08 16.59
C VAL A 104 -25.37 8.68 17.09
N THR A 105 -24.68 8.21 18.14
CA THR A 105 -24.89 6.86 18.67
C THR A 105 -26.24 6.69 19.38
N CYS A 106 -26.80 7.76 19.95
CA CYS A 106 -28.17 7.78 20.49
C CYS A 106 -29.26 7.94 19.42
N GLY A 107 -28.90 8.24 18.17
CA GLY A 107 -29.84 8.45 17.07
C GLY A 107 -30.49 9.84 17.03
N ASP A 108 -29.98 10.79 17.81
CA ASP A 108 -30.48 12.18 17.85
C ASP A 108 -30.18 12.94 16.56
N ILE A 109 -29.05 12.64 15.92
CA ILE A 109 -28.63 13.22 14.62
C ILE A 109 -28.00 12.16 13.73
N SER A 110 -28.02 12.38 12.41
CA SER A 110 -27.32 11.52 11.46
C SER A 110 -25.81 11.78 11.46
N PRO A 111 -24.98 10.78 11.10
CA PRO A 111 -23.53 10.97 10.94
C PRO A 111 -23.17 12.09 9.95
N GLY A 112 -23.94 12.24 8.87
CA GLY A 112 -23.73 13.31 7.89
C GLY A 112 -23.94 14.71 8.49
N LEU A 113 -25.02 14.89 9.26
CA LEU A 113 -25.29 16.16 9.93
C LEU A 113 -24.23 16.48 11.00
N ALA A 114 -23.79 15.49 11.78
CA ALA A 114 -22.71 15.65 12.74
C ALA A 114 -21.40 16.08 12.05
N SER A 115 -21.07 15.49 10.91
CA SER A 115 -19.90 15.86 10.10
C SER A 115 -19.99 17.32 9.64
N ASP A 116 -21.14 17.75 9.09
CA ASP A 116 -21.33 19.12 8.63
C ASP A 116 -21.19 20.15 9.75
N LEU A 117 -21.69 19.82 10.95
CA LEU A 117 -21.57 20.66 12.13
C LEU A 117 -20.10 20.79 12.57
N LEU A 118 -19.36 19.68 12.66
CA LEU A 118 -17.94 19.71 13.02
C LEU A 118 -17.09 20.43 11.97
N LEU A 119 -17.41 20.29 10.68
CA LEU A 119 -16.77 21.05 9.60
C LEU A 119 -17.02 22.57 9.72
N LYS A 120 -18.25 22.97 10.10
CA LYS A 120 -18.56 24.38 10.38
C LYS A 120 -17.72 24.90 11.55
N VAL A 121 -17.66 24.15 12.65
CA VAL A 121 -16.84 24.48 13.83
C VAL A 121 -15.36 24.64 13.45
N PHE A 122 -14.85 23.77 12.58
CA PHE A 122 -13.48 23.87 12.06
C PHE A 122 -13.25 25.13 11.21
N SER A 123 -14.23 25.54 10.40
CA SER A 123 -14.09 26.67 9.46
C SER A 123 -14.36 28.07 10.03
N THR A 124 -14.99 28.19 11.20
CA THR A 124 -15.56 29.46 11.69
C THR A 124 -14.57 30.30 12.52
N ILE A 125 -13.39 29.77 12.87
CA ILE A 125 -12.42 30.48 13.72
C ILE A 125 -11.21 30.90 12.86
N GLN A 126 -11.16 32.21 12.56
CA GLN A 126 -9.97 32.92 12.05
C GLN A 126 -9.25 33.59 13.22
#